data_AF-R7WH19-F1
#
_entry.id   AF-R7WH19-F1
#
_cell.length_a   1.000
_cell.length_b   1.000
_cell.length_c   1.000
_cell.angle_alpha   90.00
_cell.angle_beta   90.00
_cell.angle_gamma   90.00
#
_symmetry.space_group_name_H-M   'P 1'
#
loop_
_entity.id
_entity.type
_entity.pdbx_description
1 polymer ?
#
loop_
_entity_poly.entity_id
_entity_poly.type
_entity_poly.pdbx_seq_one_letter_code
_entity_poly.pdbx_strand_id
1 'polypeptide(L)'
;MWALIAPDFLTLLSWSAHERVVQFPADHPLLGWSSCVVASCDFKAHTSNGLCAACMKRWKDHGEPPIDEFMDEDRPTVRVGYGLCIVSPCQRPWRSRGTALCASHHHRRTRVLKVSMEEFLAHPDVFGLASFGPCAVAACTRDRESSSGPYCINHQLRWVKIQRQPESVRRSSHDIDEQWFRRTNAAIPVGTECSLRGLPDRVAAELLYGLSRRTANGVKTRADQFRPLVAHLLEHQLSSVEEVVLTDLRQGVKIVCSNVLTEVRRVRLTPESERAKDEWDVSVFGYNGTLRFQTISQPWLREATKTWAYNELPRRHAKTTKQLVQGEVNVVGMLSESLRLQRPGDRGDDPRLLSRSDIAGFLNRLMFLHAGGTMSDYARMTTVQTLRRVLARMRSLGLTAPGQPLHGLPDDFTLAPEDVPPPGERDTQHRDVPVEVMRHICARLDDLEKANTREIRVAVELLIDTGRRPDEICQLGLDCLDRDEQGKPVLVYTNFKANRLGRRLPITEATAAVITAQQDRVRDRFPNEPAGKVILLPAPTRNPHGHRPISDDSVSWQHRKWILSPTSPSP
;
A
#
# COMPACT_ATOMS: atom_id res chain seq x y z
N MET A 1 19.41 -2.42 -9.47
CA MET A 1 18.22 -1.88 -8.76
C MET A 1 18.09 -0.37 -8.92
N TRP A 2 19.17 0.40 -8.77
CA TRP A 2 19.17 1.85 -9.08
C TRP A 2 18.49 2.22 -10.40
N ALA A 3 18.76 1.48 -11.48
CA ALA A 3 18.14 1.68 -12.80
C ALA A 3 16.61 1.49 -12.84
N LEU A 4 16.01 0.87 -11.81
CA LEU A 4 14.56 0.66 -11.71
C LEU A 4 13.85 1.79 -10.94
N ILE A 5 14.60 2.77 -10.42
CA ILE A 5 14.04 3.92 -9.71
C ILE A 5 13.91 5.06 -10.72
N ALA A 6 12.69 5.60 -10.85
CA ALA A 6 12.45 6.73 -11.73
C ALA A 6 13.33 7.95 -11.33
N PRO A 7 14.01 8.62 -12.28
CA PRO A 7 14.84 9.79 -11.98
C PRO A 7 14.08 10.92 -11.27
N ASP A 8 12.83 11.15 -11.65
CA ASP A 8 11.97 12.17 -11.03
C ASP A 8 11.70 11.87 -9.55
N PHE A 9 11.64 10.58 -9.18
CA PHE A 9 11.46 10.18 -7.78
C PHE A 9 12.69 10.47 -6.93
N LEU A 10 13.90 10.26 -7.48
CA LEU A 10 15.15 10.63 -6.81
C LEU A 10 15.25 12.16 -6.65
N THR A 11 14.84 12.90 -7.67
CA THR A 11 14.77 14.38 -7.63
C THR A 11 13.78 14.87 -6.58
N LEU A 12 12.59 14.27 -6.50
CA LEU A 12 11.57 14.56 -5.47
C LEU A 12 12.12 14.41 -4.05
N LEU A 13 12.99 13.41 -3.83
CA LEU A 13 13.65 13.17 -2.55
C LEU A 13 14.93 13.98 -2.36
N SER A 14 15.30 14.87 -3.31
CA SER A 14 16.58 15.58 -3.31
C SER A 14 17.77 14.63 -3.09
N TRP A 15 17.71 13.43 -3.68
CA TRP A 15 18.74 12.41 -3.50
C TRP A 15 20.07 12.85 -4.13
N SER A 16 21.15 12.77 -3.36
CA SER A 16 22.52 12.92 -3.85
C SER A 16 23.31 11.64 -3.59
N ALA A 17 23.88 11.06 -4.65
CA ALA A 17 24.74 9.88 -4.54
C ALA A 17 26.01 10.16 -3.72
N HIS A 18 26.51 11.40 -3.74
CA HIS A 18 27.67 11.82 -2.94
C HIS A 18 27.31 11.93 -1.46
N GLU A 19 26.24 12.67 -1.13
CA GLU A 19 25.87 12.89 0.27
C GLU A 19 25.19 11.67 0.91
N ARG A 20 24.56 10.83 0.09
CA ARG A 20 23.71 9.70 0.48
C ARG A 20 22.62 10.09 1.48
N VAL A 21 22.00 11.25 1.27
CA VAL A 21 20.89 11.78 2.07
C VAL A 21 19.67 11.95 1.17
N VAL A 22 18.49 11.65 1.72
CA VAL A 22 17.21 12.05 1.14
C VAL A 22 16.49 13.05 2.02
N GLN A 23 15.77 13.97 1.40
CA GLN A 23 14.86 14.91 2.02
C GLN A 23 13.43 14.44 1.79
N PHE A 24 12.67 14.25 2.87
CA PHE A 24 11.23 14.02 2.71
C PHE A 24 10.57 15.39 2.43
N PRO A 25 9.93 15.57 1.25
CA PRO A 25 9.32 16.84 0.88
C PRO A 25 8.18 17.19 1.84
N ALA A 26 8.13 18.46 2.27
CA ALA A 26 6.98 18.98 3.02
C ALA A 26 5.72 18.92 2.15
N ASP A 27 4.56 18.70 2.78
CA ASP A 27 3.23 18.72 2.15
C ASP A 27 2.97 17.73 1.00
N HIS A 28 3.97 16.93 0.60
CA HIS A 28 3.76 15.85 -0.37
C HIS A 28 2.74 14.83 0.18
N PRO A 29 1.68 14.47 -0.56
CA PRO A 29 0.55 13.72 0.00
C PRO A 29 0.96 12.35 0.58
N LEU A 30 1.98 11.72 -0.02
CA LEU A 30 2.45 10.37 0.35
C LEU A 30 3.79 10.31 1.10
N LEU A 31 4.60 11.36 1.06
CA LEU A 31 5.94 11.36 1.66
C LEU A 31 6.07 12.45 2.73
N GLY A 32 5.30 13.51 2.57
CA GLY A 32 5.32 14.65 3.44
C GLY A 32 4.43 14.52 4.66
N TRP A 33 4.44 15.62 5.36
CA TRP A 33 3.67 15.95 6.54
C TRP A 33 3.06 17.32 6.28
N SER A 34 1.90 17.56 6.87
CA SER A 34 1.30 18.89 6.86
C SER A 34 1.97 19.74 7.94
N SER A 35 2.36 20.95 7.57
CA SER A 35 2.82 21.94 8.54
C SER A 35 1.70 22.35 9.49
N CYS A 36 2.08 22.78 10.69
CA CYS A 36 1.15 23.35 11.64
C CYS A 36 0.51 24.59 11.03
N VAL A 37 -0.82 24.70 11.14
CA VAL A 37 -1.57 25.80 10.52
C VAL A 37 -1.25 27.18 11.13
N VAL A 38 -0.71 27.22 12.34
CA VAL A 38 -0.20 28.46 12.98
C VAL A 38 0.96 29.05 12.15
N ALA A 39 0.82 30.31 11.72
CA ALA A 39 1.69 30.94 10.72
C ALA A 39 3.20 30.90 11.03
N SER A 40 3.58 30.96 12.31
CA SER A 40 4.98 30.89 12.75
C SER A 40 5.40 29.51 13.27
N CYS A 41 4.70 28.44 12.90
CA CYS A 41 4.97 27.09 13.38
C CYS A 41 5.38 26.10 12.27
N ASP A 42 6.70 25.91 12.11
CA ASP A 42 7.27 24.95 11.15
C ASP A 42 7.21 23.47 11.61
N PHE A 43 6.39 23.15 12.63
CA PHE A 43 6.31 21.79 13.17
C PHE A 43 5.26 20.95 12.46
N LYS A 44 5.48 19.64 12.45
CA LYS A 44 4.52 18.66 11.95
C LYS A 44 3.18 18.73 12.68
N ALA A 45 2.11 18.93 11.92
CA ALA A 45 0.74 18.89 12.39
C ALA A 45 0.22 17.46 12.62
N HIS A 46 -0.80 17.36 13.45
CA HIS A 46 -1.72 16.24 13.49
C HIS A 46 -2.76 16.37 12.38
N THR A 47 -3.26 15.24 11.89
CA THR A 47 -4.21 15.18 10.77
C THR A 47 -5.62 15.68 11.08
N SER A 48 -6.00 15.78 12.36
CA SER A 48 -7.38 16.08 12.77
C SER A 48 -7.73 17.56 12.75
N ASN A 49 -6.77 18.44 13.05
CA ASN A 49 -6.99 19.88 13.25
C ASN A 49 -5.86 20.74 12.71
N GLY A 50 -4.90 20.16 11.98
CA GLY A 50 -3.78 20.92 11.41
C GLY A 50 -2.81 21.49 12.46
N LEU A 51 -2.95 21.18 13.76
CA LEU A 51 -2.07 21.68 14.81
C LEU A 51 -1.00 20.65 15.18
N CYS A 52 0.23 21.10 15.46
CA CYS A 52 1.25 20.24 16.07
C CYS A 52 0.93 19.98 17.55
N ALA A 53 1.53 18.96 18.18
CA ALA A 53 1.25 18.62 19.59
C ALA A 53 1.38 19.82 20.55
N ALA A 54 2.38 20.68 20.34
CA ALA A 54 2.59 21.87 21.17
C ALA A 54 1.52 22.95 20.94
N CYS A 55 1.14 23.20 19.69
CA CYS A 55 0.09 24.17 19.37
C CYS A 55 -1.30 23.63 19.75
N MET A 56 -1.51 22.32 19.65
CA MET A 56 -2.72 21.67 20.14
C MET A 56 -2.88 21.80 21.65
N LYS A 57 -1.78 21.70 22.40
CA LYS A 57 -1.80 21.99 23.84
C LYS A 57 -2.16 23.45 24.12
N ARG A 58 -1.50 24.42 23.46
CA ARG A 58 -1.84 25.85 23.58
C ARG A 58 -3.30 26.13 23.23
N TRP A 59 -3.78 25.57 22.14
CA TRP A 59 -5.15 25.71 21.69
C TRP A 59 -6.15 25.21 22.74
N LYS A 60 -5.87 24.08 23.39
CA LYS A 60 -6.65 23.60 24.55
C LYS A 60 -6.55 24.52 25.75
N ASP A 61 -5.35 25.00 26.07
CA ASP A 61 -5.11 25.91 27.19
C ASP A 61 -5.83 27.28 26.98
N HIS A 62 -6.10 27.67 25.73
CA HIS A 62 -6.85 28.86 25.34
C HIS A 62 -8.38 28.63 25.24
N GLY A 63 -8.87 27.44 25.62
CA GLY A 63 -10.31 27.14 25.61
C GLY A 63 -10.87 26.70 24.25
N GLU A 64 -10.02 26.17 23.36
CA GLU A 64 -10.41 25.59 22.06
C GLU A 64 -11.16 26.58 21.12
N PRO A 65 -10.62 27.79 20.87
CA PRO A 65 -11.24 28.75 19.92
C PRO A 65 -11.31 28.19 18.49
N PRO A 66 -12.11 28.79 17.58
CA PRO A 66 -12.05 28.44 16.15
C PRO A 66 -10.61 28.45 15.61
N ILE A 67 -10.24 27.44 14.82
CA ILE A 67 -8.84 27.24 14.39
C ILE A 67 -8.34 28.45 13.59
N ASP A 68 -9.18 29.02 12.72
CA ASP A 68 -8.84 30.17 11.90
C ASP A 68 -8.44 31.39 12.75
N GLU A 69 -9.08 31.59 13.91
CA GLU A 69 -8.74 32.67 14.86
C GLU A 69 -7.44 32.38 15.62
N PHE A 70 -7.16 31.11 15.92
CA PHE A 70 -5.96 30.69 16.63
C PHE A 70 -4.69 30.69 15.75
N MET A 71 -4.85 30.52 14.43
CA MET A 71 -3.74 30.44 13.48
C MET A 71 -2.88 31.70 13.41
N ASP A 72 -3.50 32.86 13.66
CA ASP A 72 -2.88 34.19 13.61
C ASP A 72 -2.14 34.56 14.91
N GLU A 73 -2.27 33.77 15.98
CA GLU A 73 -1.49 33.98 17.20
C GLU A 73 0.00 33.69 16.96
N ASP A 74 0.82 34.74 17.00
CA ASP A 74 2.25 34.59 16.81
C ASP A 74 2.87 33.71 17.91
N ARG A 75 3.62 32.70 17.48
CA ARG A 75 4.45 31.85 18.32
C ARG A 75 5.91 32.26 18.15
N PRO A 76 6.67 32.53 19.23
CA PRO A 76 8.12 32.58 19.14
C PRO A 76 8.64 31.25 18.57
N THR A 77 9.25 31.29 17.38
CA THR A 77 9.70 30.09 16.66
C THR A 77 10.76 29.34 17.46
N VAL A 78 10.36 28.28 18.16
CA VAL A 78 11.31 27.29 18.71
C VAL A 78 11.69 26.32 17.60
N ARG A 79 12.49 26.74 16.61
CA ARG A 79 13.04 25.75 15.66
C ARG A 79 14.04 24.86 16.40
N VAL A 80 13.72 23.58 16.52
CA VAL A 80 14.70 22.55 16.93
C VAL A 80 15.58 22.30 15.70
N GLY A 81 16.89 22.55 15.79
CA GLY A 81 17.72 22.49 14.59
C GLY A 81 19.23 22.45 14.82
N TYR A 82 19.91 21.90 13.83
CA TYR A 82 21.34 22.08 13.61
C TYR A 82 21.54 23.30 12.69
N GLY A 83 22.59 24.08 12.93
CA GLY A 83 22.83 25.34 12.25
C GLY A 83 24.23 25.85 12.58
N LEU A 84 24.72 26.80 11.78
CA LEU A 84 26.02 27.43 12.00
C LEU A 84 25.90 28.62 12.95
N CYS A 85 27.04 29.00 13.51
CA CYS A 85 27.19 30.21 14.30
C CYS A 85 26.76 31.43 13.48
N ILE A 86 26.00 32.34 14.09
CA ILE A 86 25.53 33.57 13.43
C ILE A 86 26.66 34.57 13.11
N VAL A 87 27.83 34.45 13.74
CA VAL A 87 29.01 35.27 13.40
C VAL A 87 29.46 34.91 11.98
N SER A 88 29.41 35.84 11.03
CA SER A 88 29.91 35.60 9.67
C SER A 88 31.43 35.82 9.59
N PRO A 89 32.23 34.98 8.89
CA PRO A 89 31.89 33.73 8.20
C PRO A 89 32.23 32.48 9.04
N CYS A 90 31.78 32.40 10.29
CA CYS A 90 32.06 31.27 11.17
C CYS A 90 31.40 29.98 10.64
N GLN A 91 32.20 28.93 10.49
CA GLN A 91 31.76 27.62 9.99
C GLN A 91 31.48 26.62 11.12
N ARG A 92 31.53 27.06 12.39
CA ARG A 92 31.28 26.18 13.54
C ARG A 92 29.79 26.07 13.85
N PRO A 93 29.30 24.89 14.27
CA PRO A 93 27.91 24.74 14.65
C PRO A 93 27.56 25.57 15.89
N TRP A 94 26.36 26.14 15.91
CA TRP A 94 25.82 26.77 17.10
C TRP A 94 25.57 25.75 18.23
N ARG A 95 25.61 26.18 19.51
CA ARG A 95 25.29 25.26 20.63
C ARG A 95 23.81 24.89 20.66
N SER A 96 22.97 25.87 20.40
CA SER A 96 21.52 25.77 20.36
C SER A 96 20.97 26.97 19.58
N ARG A 97 19.72 26.89 19.14
CA ARG A 97 19.05 28.02 18.49
C ARG A 97 18.97 29.26 19.38
N GLY A 98 18.59 29.08 20.65
CA GLY A 98 18.47 30.22 21.58
C GLY A 98 19.81 30.91 21.84
N THR A 99 20.91 30.18 21.71
CA THR A 99 22.25 30.73 21.83
C THR A 99 22.74 31.39 20.54
N ALA A 100 22.38 30.82 19.38
CA ALA A 100 22.81 31.19 18.03
C ALA A 100 24.33 31.30 17.76
N LEU A 101 25.16 31.00 18.76
CA LEU A 101 26.63 31.08 18.71
C LEU A 101 27.26 29.71 18.88
N CYS A 102 28.44 29.50 18.30
CA CYS A 102 29.28 28.34 18.61
C CYS A 102 29.78 28.40 20.07
N ALA A 103 30.30 27.30 20.60
CA ALA A 103 30.77 27.24 21.98
C ALA A 103 31.83 28.31 22.31
N SER A 104 32.78 28.54 21.39
CA SER A 104 33.84 29.56 21.55
C SER A 104 33.28 30.98 21.57
N HIS A 105 32.41 31.34 20.61
CA HIS A 105 31.80 32.67 20.56
C HIS A 105 30.83 32.91 21.71
N HIS A 106 30.05 31.89 22.10
CA HIS A 106 29.19 31.99 23.27
C HIS A 106 29.98 32.24 24.55
N HIS A 107 31.09 31.51 24.76
CA HIS A 107 31.97 31.73 25.89
C HIS A 107 32.57 33.14 25.86
N ARG A 108 33.08 33.59 24.70
CA ARG A 108 33.64 34.94 24.55
C ARG A 108 32.61 36.02 24.85
N ARG A 109 31.38 35.90 24.33
CA ARG A 109 30.30 36.84 24.62
C ARG A 109 29.93 36.87 26.09
N THR A 110 29.73 35.71 26.72
CA THR A 110 29.10 35.62 28.06
C THR A 110 30.09 35.64 29.22
N ARG A 111 31.34 35.23 29.01
CA ARG A 111 32.37 35.13 30.05
C ARG A 111 33.48 36.16 29.91
N VAL A 112 33.86 36.50 28.68
CA VAL A 112 34.98 37.43 28.42
C VAL A 112 34.47 38.86 28.27
N LEU A 113 33.64 39.14 27.26
CA LEU A 113 33.18 40.50 26.95
C LEU A 113 31.95 40.93 27.77
N LYS A 114 31.09 39.97 28.14
CA LYS A 114 29.84 40.19 28.92
C LYS A 114 28.91 41.24 28.30
N VAL A 115 28.78 41.21 26.97
CA VAL A 115 27.97 42.15 26.18
C VAL A 115 26.68 41.52 25.63
N SER A 116 25.75 42.36 25.16
CA SER A 116 24.56 41.93 24.44
C SER A 116 24.91 41.20 23.13
N MET A 117 23.91 40.57 22.47
CA MET A 117 24.17 39.89 21.20
C MET A 117 24.55 40.88 20.10
N GLU A 118 23.86 42.02 20.05
CA GLU A 118 24.08 43.07 19.05
C GLU A 118 25.49 43.67 19.19
N GLU A 119 25.88 44.06 20.40
CA GLU A 119 27.23 44.56 20.69
C GLU A 119 28.31 43.51 20.38
N PHE A 120 28.03 42.22 20.64
CA PHE A 120 28.98 41.15 20.32
C PHE A 120 29.21 40.99 18.81
N LEU A 121 28.14 41.09 18.01
CA LEU A 121 28.24 40.96 16.55
C LEU A 121 28.91 42.18 15.90
N ALA A 122 28.80 43.36 16.51
CA ALA A 122 29.47 44.57 16.07
C ALA A 122 30.92 44.69 16.56
N HIS A 123 31.39 43.81 17.45
CA HIS A 123 32.69 43.94 18.09
C HIS A 123 33.85 43.65 17.11
N PRO A 124 34.87 44.53 16.98
CA PRO A 124 35.92 44.42 15.96
C PRO A 124 36.75 43.12 16.06
N ASP A 125 36.97 42.62 17.28
CA ASP A 125 37.73 41.37 17.47
C ASP A 125 36.90 40.08 17.27
N VAL A 126 35.64 40.16 16.84
CA VAL A 126 34.77 39.00 16.59
C VAL A 126 34.81 38.63 15.11
N PHE A 127 35.52 37.54 14.81
CA PHE A 127 35.66 37.00 13.46
C PHE A 127 35.21 35.55 13.37
N GLY A 128 34.98 35.10 12.13
CA GLY A 128 34.57 33.72 11.82
C GLY A 128 35.65 32.70 12.15
N LEU A 129 35.25 31.57 12.73
CA LEU A 129 36.15 30.45 13.04
C LEU A 129 35.91 29.30 12.07
N ALA A 130 36.98 28.65 11.62
CA ALA A 130 36.90 27.48 10.75
C ALA A 130 36.20 26.30 11.44
N SER A 131 35.55 25.44 10.64
CA SER A 131 34.93 24.22 11.12
C SER A 131 35.96 23.28 11.73
N PHE A 132 35.54 22.48 12.70
CA PHE A 132 36.34 21.36 13.18
C PHE A 132 36.26 20.16 12.24
N GLY A 133 35.52 20.20 11.13
CA GLY A 133 35.32 19.07 10.22
C GLY A 133 34.23 18.09 10.69
N PRO A 134 33.98 17.03 9.92
CA PRO A 134 32.80 16.17 10.08
C PRO A 134 32.87 15.26 11.31
N CYS A 135 31.71 14.93 11.87
CA CYS A 135 31.57 13.90 12.90
C CYS A 135 32.08 12.53 12.39
N ALA A 136 32.80 11.80 13.24
CA ALA A 136 33.38 10.50 12.89
C ALA A 136 32.37 9.35 12.76
N VAL A 137 31.11 9.54 13.15
CA VAL A 137 30.06 8.53 12.92
C VAL A 137 29.71 8.54 11.44
N ALA A 138 29.86 7.39 10.77
CA ALA A 138 29.76 7.26 9.32
C ALA A 138 28.42 7.75 8.76
N ALA A 139 27.32 7.49 9.49
CA ALA A 139 25.99 7.92 9.09
C ALA A 139 25.74 9.43 9.25
N CYS A 140 26.54 10.14 10.06
CA CYS A 140 26.27 11.51 10.46
C CYS A 140 26.67 12.53 9.39
N THR A 141 25.88 13.59 9.25
CA THR A 141 26.12 14.72 8.33
C THR A 141 26.56 15.99 9.05
N ARG A 142 26.71 15.95 10.38
CA ARG A 142 27.03 17.12 11.21
C ARG A 142 28.51 17.23 11.50
N ASP A 143 28.97 18.44 11.74
CA ASP A 143 30.35 18.72 12.17
C ASP A 143 30.60 18.43 13.66
N ARG A 144 31.88 18.23 13.98
CA ARG A 144 32.41 18.08 15.34
C ARG A 144 32.15 19.35 16.15
N GLU A 145 31.86 19.18 17.44
CA GLU A 145 31.66 20.32 18.34
C GLU A 145 32.99 20.95 18.80
N SER A 146 34.04 20.14 18.93
CA SER A 146 35.36 20.58 19.40
C SER A 146 36.49 19.97 18.58
N SER A 147 37.69 20.54 18.70
CA SER A 147 38.92 19.95 18.15
C SER A 147 39.39 18.70 18.92
N SER A 148 39.00 18.57 20.19
CA SER A 148 39.43 17.48 21.08
C SER A 148 38.62 16.20 20.92
N GLY A 149 37.36 16.30 20.46
CA GLY A 149 36.45 15.16 20.32
C GLY A 149 36.17 14.83 18.85
N PRO A 150 36.02 13.55 18.48
CA PRO A 150 35.74 13.15 17.10
C PRO A 150 34.26 13.31 16.70
N TYR A 151 33.38 13.70 17.62
CA TYR A 151 31.94 13.64 17.44
C TYR A 151 31.25 15.01 17.42
N CYS A 152 30.08 15.07 16.78
CA CYS A 152 29.12 16.14 17.05
C CYS A 152 28.59 16.01 18.49
N ILE A 153 28.05 17.10 19.06
CA ILE A 153 27.55 17.14 20.45
C ILE A 153 26.63 15.96 20.80
N ASN A 154 25.74 15.57 19.90
CA ASN A 154 24.76 14.51 20.15
C ASN A 154 25.40 13.11 20.14
N HIS A 155 26.33 12.85 19.23
CA HIS A 155 27.08 11.59 19.22
C HIS A 155 28.08 11.51 20.37
N GLN A 156 28.67 12.65 20.77
CA GLN A 156 29.50 12.73 21.97
C GLN A 156 28.71 12.33 23.22
N LEU A 157 27.48 12.86 23.38
CA LEU A 157 26.61 12.50 24.50
C LEU A 157 26.22 11.00 24.49
N ARG A 158 25.93 10.43 23.31
CA ARG A 158 25.64 8.99 23.17
C ARG A 158 26.87 8.15 23.53
N TRP A 159 28.04 8.53 23.04
CA TRP A 159 29.29 7.84 23.31
C TRP A 159 29.62 7.85 24.81
N VAL A 160 29.52 9.02 25.46
CA VAL A 160 29.70 9.14 26.92
C VAL A 160 28.70 8.27 27.68
N LYS A 161 27.45 8.17 27.22
CA LYS A 161 26.43 7.31 27.85
C LYS A 161 26.84 5.84 27.79
N ILE A 162 27.34 5.36 26.65
CA ILE A 162 27.86 3.99 26.49
C ILE A 162 29.06 3.78 27.41
N GLN A 163 29.99 4.75 27.45
CA GLN A 163 31.16 4.76 28.34
C GLN A 163 30.85 4.89 29.84
N ARG A 164 29.60 5.19 30.22
CA ARG A 164 29.15 5.21 31.64
C ARG A 164 28.35 3.99 32.06
N GLN A 165 28.02 3.06 31.16
CA GLN A 165 27.32 1.84 31.53
C GLN A 165 28.17 0.92 32.42
N PRO A 166 27.55 0.13 33.33
CA PRO A 166 28.27 -0.80 34.20
C PRO A 166 29.09 -1.81 33.39
N GLU A 167 30.24 -2.21 33.94
CA GLU A 167 31.16 -3.12 33.25
C GLU A 167 30.54 -4.49 32.94
N SER A 168 29.58 -4.96 33.75
CA SER A 168 28.79 -6.17 33.48
C SER A 168 27.96 -6.09 32.19
N VAL A 169 27.40 -4.92 31.88
CA VAL A 169 26.62 -4.65 30.65
C VAL A 169 27.55 -4.45 29.46
N ARG A 170 28.74 -3.88 29.68
CA ARG A 170 29.77 -3.75 28.64
C ARG A 170 30.40 -5.09 28.27
N ARG A 171 30.67 -5.98 29.24
CA ARG A 171 31.25 -7.31 29.00
C ARG A 171 30.30 -8.28 28.30
N SER A 172 28.98 -8.20 28.54
CA SER A 172 27.99 -8.96 27.77
C SER A 172 27.82 -8.44 26.34
N SER A 173 28.30 -7.23 26.07
CA SER A 173 28.24 -6.54 24.78
C SER A 173 29.63 -6.44 24.15
N HIS A 174 30.41 -7.53 24.20
CA HIS A 174 31.85 -7.64 23.91
C HIS A 174 32.35 -6.91 22.63
N ASP A 175 31.45 -6.58 21.69
CA ASP A 175 31.73 -5.92 20.41
C ASP A 175 31.51 -4.39 20.38
N ILE A 176 31.04 -3.75 21.46
CA ILE A 176 30.77 -2.30 21.46
C ILE A 176 32.06 -1.51 21.76
N ASP A 177 32.95 -1.44 20.77
CA ASP A 177 34.10 -0.54 20.77
C ASP A 177 33.78 0.79 20.04
N GLU A 178 34.75 1.72 20.03
CA GLU A 178 34.58 3.02 19.38
C GLU A 178 34.42 2.90 17.86
N GLN A 179 35.04 1.89 17.23
CA GLN A 179 34.91 1.69 15.79
C GLN A 179 33.53 1.15 15.41
N TRP A 180 33.01 0.20 16.19
CA TRP A 180 31.65 -0.30 16.10
C TRP A 180 30.67 0.87 16.23
N PHE A 181 30.83 1.70 17.27
CA PHE A 181 30.00 2.89 17.44
C PHE A 181 30.03 3.82 16.22
N ARG A 182 31.22 4.09 15.66
CA ARG A 182 31.36 4.92 14.45
C ARG A 182 30.64 4.33 13.23
N ARG A 183 30.60 3.01 13.08
CA ARG A 183 29.97 2.33 11.94
C ARG A 183 28.46 2.13 12.10
N THR A 184 27.97 1.86 13.30
CA THR A 184 26.60 1.39 13.54
C THR A 184 25.64 2.47 14.05
N ASN A 185 26.13 3.57 14.64
CA ASN A 185 25.24 4.57 15.21
C ASN A 185 24.53 5.39 14.12
N ALA A 186 23.20 5.44 14.21
CA ALA A 186 22.39 6.23 13.30
C ALA A 186 22.74 7.72 13.32
N ALA A 187 22.55 8.37 12.17
CA ALA A 187 22.65 9.82 12.01
C ALA A 187 21.75 10.56 13.01
N ILE A 188 22.16 11.77 13.40
CA ILE A 188 21.28 12.66 14.17
C ILE A 188 20.46 13.45 13.15
N PRO A 189 19.14 13.21 13.04
CA PRO A 189 18.34 13.81 11.98
C PRO A 189 18.33 15.33 12.11
N VAL A 190 18.42 16.01 10.98
CA VAL A 190 18.08 17.42 10.83
C VAL A 190 16.72 17.45 10.12
N GLY A 191 15.79 18.34 10.50
CA GLY A 191 14.49 18.50 9.83
C GLY A 191 13.83 17.21 9.33
N THR A 192 13.70 17.11 8.00
CA THR A 192 13.12 15.98 7.25
C THR A 192 14.15 15.07 6.59
N GLU A 193 15.44 15.27 6.87
CA GLU A 193 16.54 14.51 6.28
C GLU A 193 16.55 13.04 6.76
N CYS A 194 16.83 12.11 5.86
CA CYS A 194 17.16 10.74 6.21
C CYS A 194 18.51 10.39 5.57
N SER A 195 19.53 10.20 6.40
CA SER A 195 20.85 9.79 5.95
C SER A 195 20.88 8.29 5.71
N LEU A 196 21.30 7.88 4.52
CA LEU A 196 21.63 6.50 4.13
C LEU A 196 23.16 6.27 4.11
N ARG A 197 23.94 7.19 4.69
CA ARG A 197 25.39 7.03 4.85
C ARG A 197 25.70 5.85 5.79
N GLY A 198 26.80 5.16 5.55
CA GLY A 198 27.21 3.97 6.30
C GLY A 198 26.51 2.66 5.89
N LEU A 199 25.40 2.73 5.15
CA LEU A 199 24.78 1.54 4.56
C LEU A 199 25.53 1.07 3.30
N PRO A 200 25.54 -0.24 2.98
CA PRO A 200 25.97 -0.72 1.68
C PRO A 200 25.17 -0.09 0.53
N ASP A 201 25.77 0.05 -0.66
CA ASP A 201 25.09 0.63 -1.83
C ASP A 201 23.82 -0.15 -2.20
N ARG A 202 23.89 -1.48 -2.14
CA ARG A 202 22.75 -2.38 -2.35
C ARG A 202 21.57 -2.05 -1.44
N VAL A 203 21.82 -1.88 -0.13
CA VAL A 203 20.75 -1.61 0.85
C VAL A 203 20.11 -0.25 0.60
N ALA A 204 20.90 0.77 0.24
CA ALA A 204 20.35 2.07 -0.14
C ALA A 204 19.46 1.98 -1.39
N ALA A 205 19.89 1.21 -2.41
CA ALA A 205 19.09 0.96 -3.60
C ALA A 205 17.77 0.24 -3.29
N GLU A 206 17.81 -0.79 -2.43
CA GLU A 206 16.64 -1.56 -1.98
C GLU A 206 15.64 -0.69 -1.22
N LEU A 207 16.13 0.14 -0.30
CA LEU A 207 15.29 1.07 0.47
C LEU A 207 14.62 2.11 -0.43
N LEU A 208 15.36 2.75 -1.33
CA LEU A 208 14.80 3.78 -2.20
C LEU A 208 13.89 3.20 -3.29
N TYR A 209 14.21 2.01 -3.81
CA TYR A 209 13.32 1.28 -4.71
C TYR A 209 12.01 0.91 -3.99
N GLY A 210 12.08 0.32 -2.80
CA GLY A 210 10.86 0.00 -2.05
C GLY A 210 10.04 1.25 -1.68
N LEU A 211 10.70 2.36 -1.36
CA LEU A 211 10.02 3.64 -1.09
C LEU A 211 9.34 4.20 -2.35
N SER A 212 9.97 4.08 -3.53
CA SER A 212 9.37 4.51 -4.81
C SER A 212 8.14 3.67 -5.15
N ARG A 213 8.22 2.35 -4.99
CA ARG A 213 7.10 1.42 -5.22
C ARG A 213 5.94 1.68 -4.26
N ARG A 214 6.23 1.94 -2.98
CA ARG A 214 5.20 2.32 -2.00
C ARG A 214 4.50 3.62 -2.40
N THR A 215 5.26 4.60 -2.86
CA THR A 215 4.71 5.90 -3.33
C THR A 215 3.84 5.70 -4.57
N ALA A 216 4.32 4.97 -5.59
CA ALA A 216 3.53 4.64 -6.78
C ALA A 216 2.23 3.87 -6.45
N ASN A 217 2.24 3.05 -5.39
CA ASN A 217 1.08 2.31 -4.91
C ASN A 217 0.14 3.11 -3.98
N GLY A 218 0.33 4.43 -3.89
CA GLY A 218 -0.47 5.34 -3.06
C GLY A 218 -0.25 5.17 -1.55
N VAL A 219 0.81 4.48 -1.12
CA VAL A 219 1.05 4.17 0.30
C VAL A 219 1.88 5.28 0.95
N LYS A 220 1.26 6.02 1.87
CA LYS A 220 1.95 7.06 2.64
C LYS A 220 3.08 6.46 3.48
N THR A 221 4.27 7.03 3.35
CA THR A 221 5.46 6.63 4.11
C THR A 221 6.12 7.87 4.68
N ARG A 222 6.18 7.95 6.01
CA ARG A 222 6.73 9.12 6.70
C ARG A 222 8.18 8.88 7.11
N ALA A 223 8.95 9.95 7.22
CA ALA A 223 10.33 9.90 7.69
C ALA A 223 10.48 9.27 9.09
N ASP A 224 9.48 9.42 9.97
CA ASP A 224 9.46 8.83 11.32
C ASP A 224 9.30 7.29 11.32
N GLN A 225 8.82 6.70 10.21
CA GLN A 225 8.74 5.25 10.00
C GLN A 225 9.95 4.73 9.22
N PHE A 226 10.47 5.54 8.30
CA PHE A 226 11.58 5.16 7.42
C PHE A 226 12.95 5.26 8.11
N ARG A 227 13.20 6.32 8.88
CA ARG A 227 14.48 6.51 9.60
C ARG A 227 14.79 5.37 10.59
N PRO A 228 13.84 4.85 11.38
CA PRO A 228 14.12 3.69 12.24
C PRO A 228 14.49 2.42 11.47
N LEU A 229 13.94 2.22 10.26
CA LEU A 229 14.32 1.09 9.41
C LEU A 229 15.78 1.22 8.96
N VAL A 230 16.17 2.42 8.51
CA VAL A 230 17.56 2.75 8.14
C VAL A 230 18.50 2.55 9.33
N ALA A 231 18.11 3.03 10.51
CA ALA A 231 18.89 2.87 11.74
C ALA A 231 19.07 1.39 12.10
N HIS A 232 18.03 0.56 11.98
CA HIS A 232 18.11 -0.87 12.25
C HIS A 232 19.05 -1.59 11.26
N LEU A 233 18.93 -1.33 9.95
CA LEU A 233 19.84 -1.90 8.94
C LEU A 233 21.30 -1.53 9.20
N LEU A 234 21.55 -0.29 9.62
CA LEU A 234 22.87 0.19 9.98
C LEU A 234 23.40 -0.45 11.27
N GLU A 235 22.56 -0.54 12.31
CA GLU A 235 22.92 -1.09 13.61
C GLU A 235 23.36 -2.56 13.50
N HIS A 236 22.65 -3.33 12.69
CA HIS A 236 22.92 -4.75 12.44
C HIS A 236 23.88 -5.00 11.25
N GLN A 237 24.36 -3.95 10.57
CA GLN A 237 25.29 -4.04 9.42
C GLN A 237 24.80 -5.00 8.32
N LEU A 238 23.49 -5.04 8.06
CA LEU A 238 22.90 -5.97 7.11
C LEU A 238 23.30 -5.62 5.67
N SER A 239 23.48 -6.65 4.84
CA SER A 239 23.90 -6.49 3.44
C SER A 239 22.71 -6.38 2.46
N SER A 240 21.51 -6.69 2.96
CA SER A 240 20.25 -6.69 2.23
C SER A 240 19.08 -6.46 3.20
N VAL A 241 18.01 -5.82 2.72
CA VAL A 241 16.73 -5.73 3.46
C VAL A 241 16.12 -7.13 3.67
N GLU A 242 16.50 -8.12 2.86
CA GLU A 242 16.07 -9.52 2.98
C GLU A 242 16.52 -10.21 4.26
N GLU A 243 17.58 -9.71 4.91
CA GLU A 243 18.13 -10.26 6.15
C GLU A 243 17.39 -9.75 7.40
N VAL A 244 16.48 -8.78 7.25
CA VAL A 244 15.78 -8.17 8.38
C VAL A 244 14.77 -9.15 8.99
N VAL A 245 14.90 -9.36 10.30
CA VAL A 245 13.95 -10.13 11.09
C VAL A 245 12.78 -9.22 11.49
N LEU A 246 11.64 -9.37 10.81
CA LEU A 246 10.49 -8.48 10.95
C LEU A 246 9.88 -8.40 12.37
N THR A 247 10.14 -9.39 13.23
CA THR A 247 9.66 -9.39 14.63
C THR A 247 10.39 -8.38 15.51
N ASP A 248 11.58 -7.93 15.10
CA ASP A 248 12.41 -7.01 15.87
C ASP A 248 12.00 -5.54 15.64
N LEU A 249 11.13 -5.32 14.66
CA LEU A 249 10.67 -3.99 14.26
C LEU A 249 9.34 -3.62 14.92
N ARG A 250 9.24 -2.36 15.35
CA ARG A 250 7.95 -1.75 15.74
C ARG A 250 6.96 -1.80 14.59
N GLN A 251 5.66 -1.94 14.89
CA GLN A 251 4.61 -2.17 13.90
C GLN A 251 4.64 -1.21 12.68
N GLY A 252 4.81 0.10 12.91
CA GLY A 252 4.88 1.09 11.83
C GLY A 252 6.08 0.93 10.90
N VAL A 253 7.22 0.47 11.44
CA VAL A 253 8.48 0.22 10.71
C VAL A 253 8.40 -1.14 10.02
N LYS A 254 7.85 -2.15 10.70
CA LYS A 254 7.58 -3.50 10.18
C LYS A 254 6.76 -3.46 8.90
N ILE A 255 5.72 -2.63 8.85
CA ILE A 255 4.87 -2.48 7.65
C ILE A 255 5.69 -1.92 6.47
N VAL A 256 6.52 -0.90 6.72
CA VAL A 256 7.41 -0.33 5.68
C VAL A 256 8.38 -1.40 5.20
N CYS A 257 9.10 -2.05 6.12
CA CYS A 257 10.08 -3.09 5.81
C CYS A 257 9.46 -4.26 5.04
N SER A 258 8.30 -4.76 5.46
CA SER A 258 7.61 -5.88 4.80
C SER A 258 7.25 -5.54 3.35
N ASN A 259 6.78 -4.31 3.09
CA ASN A 259 6.45 -3.89 1.73
C ASN A 259 7.70 -3.69 0.87
N VAL A 260 8.76 -3.08 1.43
CA VAL A 260 10.06 -2.96 0.74
C VAL A 260 10.59 -4.34 0.38
N LEU A 261 10.58 -5.28 1.33
CA LEU A 261 10.99 -6.67 1.14
C LEU A 261 10.23 -7.36 0.00
N THR A 262 8.90 -7.22 -0.01
CA THR A 262 8.07 -7.77 -1.09
C THR A 262 8.47 -7.21 -2.45
N GLU A 263 8.63 -5.89 -2.56
CA GLU A 263 8.99 -5.27 -3.85
C GLU A 263 10.42 -5.62 -4.28
N VAL A 264 11.38 -5.69 -3.35
CA VAL A 264 12.76 -6.10 -3.61
C VAL A 264 12.82 -7.54 -4.14
N ARG A 265 12.07 -8.47 -3.52
CA ARG A 265 11.99 -9.86 -3.98
C ARG A 265 11.44 -9.94 -5.41
N ARG A 266 10.39 -9.16 -5.71
CA ARG A 266 9.75 -9.12 -7.03
C ARG A 266 10.67 -8.70 -8.18
N VAL A 267 11.72 -7.92 -7.92
CA VAL A 267 12.69 -7.52 -8.95
C VAL A 267 13.37 -8.71 -9.63
N ARG A 268 13.54 -9.82 -8.91
CA ARG A 268 14.22 -11.02 -9.43
C ARG A 268 13.24 -12.08 -9.94
N LEU A 269 11.95 -11.87 -9.79
CA LEU A 269 10.95 -12.85 -10.18
C LEU A 269 10.62 -12.70 -11.66
N THR A 270 10.55 -13.84 -12.33
CA THR A 270 10.07 -13.98 -13.71
C THR A 270 8.88 -14.93 -13.73
N PRO A 271 7.95 -14.78 -14.70
CA PRO A 271 6.89 -15.77 -14.93
C PRO A 271 7.40 -17.21 -14.95
N GLU A 272 8.56 -17.45 -15.56
CA GLU A 272 9.20 -18.76 -15.67
C GLU A 272 9.70 -19.26 -14.31
N SER A 273 10.31 -18.40 -13.49
CA SER A 273 10.77 -18.77 -12.15
C SER A 273 9.63 -19.08 -11.18
N GLU A 274 8.49 -18.38 -11.33
CA GLU A 274 7.30 -18.67 -10.54
C GLU A 274 6.69 -20.00 -10.98
N ARG A 275 6.66 -20.28 -12.29
CA ARG A 275 6.09 -21.52 -12.85
C ARG A 275 6.69 -22.79 -12.25
N ALA A 276 7.97 -22.77 -11.89
CA ALA A 276 8.65 -23.91 -11.25
C ALA A 276 8.15 -24.22 -9.83
N LYS A 277 7.49 -23.27 -9.16
CA LYS A 277 6.97 -23.40 -7.79
C LYS A 277 5.54 -23.93 -7.78
N ASP A 278 5.07 -24.32 -6.60
CA ASP A 278 3.65 -24.64 -6.34
C ASP A 278 2.86 -23.45 -5.75
N GLU A 279 3.55 -22.36 -5.45
CA GLU A 279 2.98 -21.09 -5.01
C GLU A 279 3.57 -19.95 -5.86
N TRP A 280 2.73 -19.23 -6.59
CA TRP A 280 3.17 -18.19 -7.54
C TRP A 280 2.79 -16.80 -7.02
N ASP A 281 3.75 -15.88 -6.90
CA ASP A 281 3.45 -14.44 -6.79
C ASP A 281 2.98 -13.94 -8.16
N VAL A 282 1.68 -13.65 -8.30
CA VAL A 282 1.10 -13.28 -9.59
C VAL A 282 1.42 -11.85 -10.03
N SER A 283 2.20 -11.11 -9.24
CA SER A 283 2.71 -9.80 -9.66
C SER A 283 3.63 -9.86 -10.87
N VAL A 284 4.31 -10.98 -11.11
CA VAL A 284 5.08 -11.19 -12.35
C VAL A 284 4.20 -11.23 -13.60
N PHE A 285 2.90 -11.50 -13.43
CA PHE A 285 1.89 -11.47 -14.50
C PHE A 285 1.06 -10.18 -14.50
N GLY A 286 1.42 -9.19 -13.67
CA GLY A 286 0.70 -7.92 -13.55
C GLY A 286 -0.51 -7.93 -12.60
N TYR A 287 -0.70 -8.99 -11.80
CA TYR A 287 -1.80 -9.11 -10.85
C TYR A 287 -1.34 -9.03 -9.40
N ASN A 288 -2.27 -8.88 -8.45
CA ASN A 288 -1.94 -8.88 -7.02
C ASN A 288 -2.28 -10.22 -6.36
N GLY A 289 -1.44 -10.64 -5.42
CA GLY A 289 -1.66 -11.82 -4.57
C GLY A 289 -0.90 -13.05 -5.05
N THR A 290 -1.42 -14.22 -4.68
CA THR A 290 -0.69 -15.49 -4.83
C THR A 290 -1.60 -16.60 -5.34
N LEU A 291 -1.17 -17.35 -6.35
CA LEU A 291 -1.81 -18.61 -6.77
C LEU A 291 -1.19 -19.80 -6.03
N ARG A 292 -2.03 -20.72 -5.58
CA ARG A 292 -1.65 -21.89 -4.79
C ARG A 292 -2.15 -23.16 -5.49
N PHE A 293 -1.24 -24.09 -5.77
CA PHE A 293 -1.52 -25.34 -6.48
C PHE A 293 -1.46 -26.58 -5.57
N GLN A 294 -1.11 -26.40 -4.29
CA GLN A 294 -0.91 -27.49 -3.31
C GLN A 294 -2.18 -28.31 -3.03
N THR A 295 -3.35 -27.78 -3.36
CA THR A 295 -4.64 -28.49 -3.27
C THR A 295 -4.73 -29.68 -4.23
N ILE A 296 -3.87 -29.75 -5.24
CA ILE A 296 -3.81 -30.82 -6.23
C ILE A 296 -2.68 -31.78 -5.84
N SER A 297 -3.01 -33.02 -5.48
CA SER A 297 -2.03 -33.98 -4.97
C SER A 297 -1.25 -34.69 -6.07
N GLN A 298 -1.91 -35.11 -7.16
CA GLN A 298 -1.27 -35.86 -8.24
C GLN A 298 -0.27 -34.96 -8.98
N PRO A 299 1.02 -35.33 -9.08
CA PRO A 299 2.04 -34.48 -9.71
C PRO A 299 1.71 -34.11 -11.15
N TRP A 300 1.26 -35.08 -11.95
CA TRP A 300 0.89 -34.86 -13.36
C TRP A 300 -0.22 -33.81 -13.53
N LEU A 301 -1.24 -33.87 -12.67
CA LEU A 301 -2.39 -32.95 -12.71
C LEU A 301 -1.98 -31.55 -12.23
N ARG A 302 -1.10 -31.48 -11.22
CA ARG A 302 -0.56 -30.21 -10.72
C ARG A 302 0.28 -29.52 -11.79
N GLU A 303 1.19 -30.23 -12.44
CA GLU A 303 2.03 -29.69 -13.52
C GLU A 303 1.21 -29.26 -14.75
N ALA A 304 0.17 -30.05 -15.10
CA ALA A 304 -0.76 -29.67 -16.16
C ALA A 304 -1.53 -28.38 -15.81
N THR A 305 -2.00 -28.27 -14.55
CA THR A 305 -2.74 -27.10 -14.06
C THR A 305 -1.87 -25.86 -14.00
N LYS A 306 -0.61 -25.99 -13.56
CA LYS A 306 0.39 -24.92 -13.64
C LYS A 306 0.59 -24.47 -15.09
N THR A 307 0.82 -25.40 -16.01
CA THR A 307 1.01 -25.07 -17.43
C THR A 307 -0.23 -24.42 -18.05
N TRP A 308 -1.43 -24.88 -17.71
CA TRP A 308 -2.68 -24.25 -18.11
C TRP A 308 -2.78 -22.81 -17.56
N ALA A 309 -2.59 -22.61 -16.25
CA ALA A 309 -2.69 -21.29 -15.61
C ALA A 309 -1.69 -20.29 -16.21
N TYR A 310 -0.46 -20.73 -16.48
CA TYR A 310 0.57 -19.93 -17.15
C TYR A 310 0.11 -19.36 -18.50
N ASN A 311 -0.61 -20.17 -19.28
CA ASN A 311 -1.11 -19.78 -20.61
C ASN A 311 -2.41 -18.96 -20.57
N GLU A 312 -3.18 -19.06 -19.48
CA GLU A 312 -4.44 -18.35 -19.31
C GLU A 312 -4.26 -16.96 -18.70
N LEU A 313 -3.30 -16.77 -17.78
CA LEU A 313 -3.07 -15.50 -17.09
C LEU A 313 -2.84 -14.30 -18.05
N PRO A 314 -2.04 -14.41 -19.12
CA PRO A 314 -1.82 -13.31 -20.06
C PRO A 314 -3.03 -12.99 -20.95
N ARG A 315 -3.98 -13.93 -21.09
CA ARG A 315 -5.16 -13.77 -21.97
C ARG A 315 -6.32 -13.05 -21.29
N ARG A 316 -6.22 -12.84 -19.98
CA ARG A 316 -7.27 -12.21 -19.19
C ARG A 316 -6.89 -10.76 -18.94
N HIS A 317 -7.89 -9.90 -18.88
CA HIS A 317 -7.69 -8.45 -18.68
C HIS A 317 -8.45 -7.93 -17.45
N ALA A 318 -9.16 -8.81 -16.74
CA ALA A 318 -9.95 -8.43 -15.57
C ALA A 318 -9.08 -8.29 -14.33
N LYS A 319 -9.39 -7.31 -13.46
CA LYS A 319 -8.72 -7.15 -12.16
C LYS A 319 -8.92 -8.35 -11.23
N THR A 320 -9.98 -9.13 -11.44
CA THR A 320 -10.33 -10.36 -10.69
C THR A 320 -9.71 -11.63 -11.27
N THR A 321 -8.82 -11.52 -12.26
CA THR A 321 -8.20 -12.66 -12.94
C THR A 321 -7.58 -13.65 -11.97
N LYS A 322 -6.88 -13.17 -10.93
CA LYS A 322 -6.29 -14.04 -9.89
C LYS A 322 -7.34 -14.90 -9.20
N GLN A 323 -8.46 -14.31 -8.77
CA GLN A 323 -9.53 -15.01 -8.06
C GLN A 323 -10.20 -16.04 -8.98
N LEU A 324 -10.43 -15.68 -10.24
CA LEU A 324 -10.99 -16.59 -11.24
C LEU A 324 -10.08 -17.80 -11.47
N VAL A 325 -8.78 -17.58 -11.73
CA VAL A 325 -7.81 -18.66 -11.94
C VAL A 325 -7.65 -19.52 -10.69
N GLN A 326 -7.58 -18.94 -9.49
CA GLN A 326 -7.55 -19.74 -8.25
C GLN A 326 -8.83 -20.57 -8.08
N GLY A 327 -9.99 -20.03 -8.42
CA GLY A 327 -11.25 -20.78 -8.40
C GLY A 327 -11.23 -21.99 -9.33
N GLU A 328 -10.70 -21.83 -10.54
CA GLU A 328 -10.49 -22.93 -11.50
C GLU A 328 -9.47 -23.97 -10.98
N VAL A 329 -8.38 -23.53 -10.35
CA VAL A 329 -7.41 -24.42 -9.67
C VAL A 329 -8.08 -25.19 -8.54
N ASN A 330 -8.94 -24.55 -7.75
CA ASN A 330 -9.68 -25.21 -6.66
C ASN A 330 -10.65 -26.27 -7.19
N VAL A 331 -11.30 -26.01 -8.33
CA VAL A 331 -12.15 -27.00 -9.03
C VAL A 331 -11.34 -28.21 -9.47
N VAL A 332 -10.12 -28.02 -10.00
CA VAL A 332 -9.21 -29.15 -10.29
C VAL A 332 -8.77 -29.86 -8.99
N GLY A 333 -8.59 -29.12 -7.90
CA GLY A 333 -8.36 -29.69 -6.56
C GLY A 333 -9.49 -30.61 -6.10
N MET A 334 -10.75 -30.31 -6.44
CA MET A 334 -11.88 -31.20 -6.14
C MET A 334 -11.85 -32.50 -6.94
N LEU A 335 -11.41 -32.46 -8.21
CA LEU A 335 -11.15 -33.67 -8.99
C LEU A 335 -10.01 -34.48 -8.35
N SER A 336 -8.91 -33.81 -7.99
CA SER A 336 -7.77 -34.42 -7.31
C SER A 336 -8.16 -35.15 -6.02
N GLU A 337 -8.99 -34.52 -5.19
CA GLU A 337 -9.57 -35.12 -3.99
C GLU A 337 -10.38 -36.37 -4.32
N SER A 338 -11.27 -36.30 -5.31
CA SER A 338 -12.11 -37.43 -5.71
C SER A 338 -11.27 -38.64 -6.14
N LEU A 339 -10.22 -38.42 -6.95
CA LEU A 339 -9.31 -39.48 -7.37
C LEU A 339 -8.64 -40.17 -6.18
N ARG A 340 -8.18 -39.41 -5.18
CA ARG A 340 -7.57 -40.00 -3.97
C ARG A 340 -8.55 -40.85 -3.17
N LEU A 341 -9.78 -40.37 -3.03
CA LEU A 341 -10.81 -41.05 -2.25
C LEU A 341 -11.31 -42.33 -2.94
N GLN A 342 -11.42 -42.31 -4.26
CA GLN A 342 -12.00 -43.41 -5.04
C GLN A 342 -10.98 -44.47 -5.42
N ARG A 343 -9.69 -44.12 -5.40
CA ARG A 343 -8.59 -45.02 -5.76
C ARG A 343 -7.59 -45.13 -4.62
N PRO A 344 -7.88 -45.82 -3.51
CA PRO A 344 -6.97 -45.88 -2.36
C PRO A 344 -5.60 -46.51 -2.68
N GLY A 345 -5.53 -47.36 -3.72
CA GLY A 345 -4.29 -48.00 -4.16
C GLY A 345 -3.30 -47.05 -4.84
N ASP A 346 -3.67 -46.48 -5.99
CA ASP A 346 -2.80 -45.62 -6.80
C ASP A 346 -3.08 -44.12 -6.66
N ARG A 347 -4.20 -43.74 -6.02
CA ARG A 347 -4.66 -42.36 -5.79
C ARG A 347 -4.79 -41.53 -7.07
N GLY A 348 -4.87 -42.19 -8.23
CA GLY A 348 -4.82 -41.54 -9.54
C GLY A 348 -3.46 -40.96 -9.91
N ASP A 349 -2.36 -41.42 -9.31
CA ASP A 349 -1.00 -40.90 -9.56
C ASP A 349 -0.48 -41.24 -10.97
N ASP A 350 -1.05 -42.25 -11.64
CA ASP A 350 -0.77 -42.57 -13.04
C ASP A 350 -1.96 -42.19 -13.94
N PRO A 351 -1.84 -41.18 -14.82
CA PRO A 351 -2.93 -40.75 -15.69
C PRO A 351 -3.39 -41.85 -16.68
N ARG A 352 -2.55 -42.84 -16.97
CA ARG A 352 -2.84 -43.94 -17.92
C ARG A 352 -3.86 -44.94 -17.40
N LEU A 353 -4.04 -45.00 -16.08
CA LEU A 353 -4.96 -45.92 -15.40
C LEU A 353 -6.35 -45.30 -15.17
N LEU A 354 -6.53 -44.05 -15.58
CA LEU A 354 -7.78 -43.32 -15.44
C LEU A 354 -8.72 -43.63 -16.59
N SER A 355 -10.02 -43.47 -16.35
CA SER A 355 -11.06 -43.81 -17.31
C SER A 355 -12.31 -42.96 -17.09
N ARG A 356 -13.32 -43.17 -17.92
CA ARG A 356 -14.64 -42.58 -17.71
C ARG A 356 -15.24 -42.89 -16.32
N SER A 357 -14.91 -44.03 -15.72
CA SER A 357 -15.42 -44.40 -14.38
C SER A 357 -14.97 -43.44 -13.28
N ASP A 358 -13.76 -42.88 -13.39
CA ASP A 358 -13.22 -41.92 -12.44
C ASP A 358 -13.93 -40.55 -12.53
N ILE A 359 -14.35 -40.15 -13.73
CA ILE A 359 -15.21 -38.96 -13.92
C ILE A 359 -16.62 -39.21 -13.35
N ALA A 360 -17.20 -40.39 -13.58
CA ALA A 360 -18.48 -40.76 -12.98
C ALA A 360 -18.39 -40.75 -11.45
N GLY A 361 -17.29 -41.25 -10.90
CA GLY A 361 -16.95 -41.14 -9.48
C GLY A 361 -16.92 -39.69 -9.00
N PHE A 362 -16.24 -38.80 -9.72
CA PHE A 362 -16.23 -37.38 -9.41
C PHE A 362 -17.63 -36.76 -9.39
N LEU A 363 -18.47 -37.05 -10.39
CA LEU A 363 -19.86 -36.56 -10.42
C LEU A 363 -20.69 -37.08 -9.24
N ASN A 364 -20.52 -38.36 -8.89
CA ASN A 364 -21.15 -38.95 -7.70
C ASN A 364 -20.70 -38.27 -6.41
N ARG A 365 -19.41 -37.91 -6.31
CA ARG A 365 -18.89 -37.15 -5.16
C ARG A 365 -19.51 -35.77 -5.07
N LEU A 366 -19.68 -35.05 -6.19
CA LEU A 366 -20.37 -33.76 -6.19
C LEU A 366 -21.84 -33.91 -5.79
N MET A 367 -22.52 -34.96 -6.25
CA MET A 367 -23.90 -35.27 -5.85
C MET A 367 -24.02 -35.57 -4.37
N PHE A 368 -23.07 -36.32 -3.79
CA PHE A 368 -23.00 -36.56 -2.35
C PHE A 368 -22.82 -35.25 -1.56
N LEU A 369 -21.91 -34.36 -1.99
CA LEU A 369 -21.70 -33.06 -1.34
C LEU A 369 -22.93 -32.15 -1.44
N HIS A 370 -23.65 -32.24 -2.57
CA HIS A 370 -24.91 -31.53 -2.77
C HIS A 370 -26.00 -32.04 -1.82
N ALA A 371 -26.21 -33.35 -1.77
CA ALA A 371 -27.19 -33.97 -0.87
C ALA A 371 -26.89 -33.67 0.61
N GLY A 372 -25.60 -33.55 0.98
CA GLY A 372 -25.17 -33.15 2.33
C GLY A 372 -25.27 -31.65 2.64
N GLY A 373 -25.79 -30.81 1.72
CA GLY A 373 -25.94 -29.37 1.93
C GLY A 373 -24.63 -28.56 1.86
N THR A 374 -23.49 -29.21 1.64
CA THR A 374 -22.17 -28.56 1.53
C THR A 374 -21.99 -27.84 0.18
N MET A 375 -22.80 -28.18 -0.82
CA MET A 375 -22.73 -27.64 -2.17
C MET A 375 -24.12 -27.31 -2.70
N SER A 376 -24.29 -26.10 -3.25
CA SER A 376 -25.55 -25.73 -3.92
C SER A 376 -25.61 -26.24 -5.35
N ASP A 377 -26.80 -26.28 -5.95
CA ASP A 377 -26.98 -26.63 -7.38
C ASP A 377 -26.15 -25.74 -8.30
N TYR A 378 -26.12 -24.44 -8.03
CA TYR A 378 -25.31 -23.50 -8.80
C TYR A 378 -23.81 -23.80 -8.67
N ALA A 379 -23.33 -24.11 -7.47
CA ALA A 379 -21.94 -24.48 -7.25
C ALA A 379 -21.59 -25.80 -7.97
N ARG A 380 -22.48 -26.79 -7.93
CA ARG A 380 -22.32 -28.07 -8.64
C ARG A 380 -22.24 -27.88 -10.15
N MET A 381 -23.21 -27.17 -10.73
CA MET A 381 -23.24 -26.86 -12.17
C MET A 381 -21.97 -26.12 -12.61
N THR A 382 -21.60 -25.04 -11.91
CA THR A 382 -20.43 -24.23 -12.26
C THR A 382 -19.11 -25.00 -12.10
N THR A 383 -19.01 -25.88 -11.10
CA THR A 383 -17.85 -26.77 -10.92
C THR A 383 -17.67 -27.70 -12.13
N VAL A 384 -18.74 -28.39 -12.55
CA VAL A 384 -18.70 -29.31 -13.71
C VAL A 384 -18.36 -28.56 -15.00
N GLN A 385 -19.01 -27.42 -15.27
CA GLN A 385 -18.74 -26.60 -16.45
C GLN A 385 -17.29 -26.08 -16.48
N THR A 386 -16.78 -25.67 -15.32
CA THR A 386 -15.42 -25.15 -15.18
C THR A 386 -14.41 -26.25 -15.42
N LEU A 387 -14.56 -27.41 -14.76
CA LEU A 387 -13.64 -28.54 -14.93
C LEU A 387 -13.59 -29.02 -16.39
N ARG A 388 -14.76 -29.16 -17.02
CA ARG A 388 -14.88 -29.52 -18.44
C ARG A 388 -14.06 -28.57 -19.32
N ARG A 389 -14.19 -27.26 -19.10
CA ARG A 389 -13.46 -26.23 -19.86
C ARG A 389 -11.96 -26.31 -19.64
N VAL A 390 -11.52 -26.46 -18.38
CA VAL A 390 -10.10 -26.55 -18.02
C VAL A 390 -9.46 -27.79 -18.66
N LEU A 391 -10.07 -28.97 -18.54
CA LEU A 391 -9.54 -30.20 -19.13
C LEU A 391 -9.50 -30.14 -20.67
N ALA A 392 -10.56 -29.64 -21.30
CA ALA A 392 -10.57 -29.42 -22.74
C ALA A 392 -9.46 -28.45 -23.18
N ARG A 393 -9.22 -27.39 -22.38
CA ARG A 393 -8.15 -26.43 -22.63
C ARG A 393 -6.77 -27.07 -22.50
N MET A 394 -6.53 -27.89 -21.47
CA MET A 394 -5.29 -28.63 -21.30
C MET A 394 -4.99 -29.55 -22.51
N ARG A 395 -6.00 -30.26 -23.01
CA ARG A 395 -5.86 -31.06 -24.25
C ARG A 395 -5.52 -30.18 -25.45
N SER A 396 -6.21 -29.03 -25.62
CA SER A 396 -5.93 -28.07 -26.71
C SER A 396 -4.53 -27.43 -26.65
N LEU A 397 -3.91 -27.40 -25.46
CA LEU A 397 -2.52 -26.96 -25.27
C LEU A 397 -1.50 -28.06 -25.61
N GLY A 398 -1.96 -29.25 -26.03
CA GLY A 398 -1.10 -30.38 -26.38
C GLY A 398 -0.54 -31.13 -25.19
N LEU A 399 -1.09 -30.96 -23.99
CA LEU A 399 -0.53 -31.54 -22.77
C LEU A 399 -0.64 -33.07 -22.69
N THR A 400 -1.33 -33.72 -23.63
CA THR A 400 -1.43 -35.18 -23.78
C THR A 400 -0.34 -35.79 -24.68
N ALA A 401 0.45 -34.96 -25.36
CA ALA A 401 1.54 -35.43 -26.23
C ALA A 401 2.64 -36.18 -25.44
N PRO A 402 3.45 -37.04 -26.10
CA PRO A 402 4.61 -37.67 -25.46
C PRO A 402 5.52 -36.67 -24.73
N GLY A 403 5.88 -37.00 -23.49
CA GLY A 403 6.71 -36.15 -22.64
C GLY A 403 5.99 -34.98 -21.96
N GLN A 404 4.68 -34.82 -22.16
CA GLN A 404 3.86 -33.82 -21.46
C GLN A 404 3.16 -34.41 -20.22
N PRO A 405 2.70 -33.57 -19.26
CA PRO A 405 2.15 -34.07 -18.01
C PRO A 405 0.93 -34.97 -18.15
N LEU A 406 0.07 -34.78 -19.16
CA LEU A 406 -1.11 -35.63 -19.39
C LEU A 406 -0.83 -36.78 -20.37
N HIS A 407 0.44 -37.13 -20.61
CA HIS A 407 0.78 -38.18 -21.55
C HIS A 407 0.13 -39.51 -21.18
N GLY A 408 -0.60 -40.09 -22.13
CA GLY A 408 -1.31 -41.35 -21.94
C GLY A 408 -2.63 -41.25 -21.18
N LEU A 409 -3.10 -40.03 -20.85
CA LEU A 409 -4.45 -39.83 -20.31
C LEU A 409 -5.50 -40.24 -21.35
N PRO A 410 -6.36 -41.24 -21.05
CA PRO A 410 -7.36 -41.71 -22.01
C PRO A 410 -8.36 -40.65 -22.44
N ASP A 411 -8.87 -40.74 -23.67
CA ASP A 411 -9.79 -39.74 -24.25
C ASP A 411 -11.16 -39.72 -23.58
N ASP A 412 -11.56 -40.85 -22.98
CA ASP A 412 -12.81 -41.00 -22.22
C ASP A 412 -12.74 -40.41 -20.80
N PHE A 413 -11.54 -40.04 -20.32
CA PHE A 413 -11.37 -39.18 -19.14
C PHE A 413 -11.70 -37.73 -19.52
N THR A 414 -12.99 -37.46 -19.69
CA THR A 414 -13.54 -36.16 -20.07
C THR A 414 -14.96 -35.99 -19.50
N LEU A 415 -15.38 -34.74 -19.33
CA LEU A 415 -16.77 -34.41 -19.00
C LEU A 415 -17.51 -34.05 -20.27
N ALA A 416 -18.61 -34.73 -20.55
CA ALA A 416 -19.46 -34.49 -21.70
C ALA A 416 -20.49 -33.37 -21.43
N PRO A 417 -21.13 -32.76 -22.45
CA PRO A 417 -22.17 -31.76 -22.23
C PRO A 417 -23.31 -32.25 -21.32
N GLU A 418 -23.69 -33.51 -21.46
CA GLU A 418 -24.73 -34.19 -20.69
C GLU A 418 -24.38 -34.41 -19.21
N ASP A 419 -23.09 -34.31 -18.84
CA ASP A 419 -22.68 -34.38 -17.43
C ASP A 419 -23.00 -33.10 -16.66
N VAL A 420 -23.26 -31.99 -17.37
CA VAL A 420 -23.57 -30.70 -16.76
C VAL A 420 -25.01 -30.72 -16.26
N PRO A 421 -25.26 -30.58 -14.95
CA PRO A 421 -26.61 -30.48 -14.43
C PRO A 421 -27.37 -29.34 -15.12
N PRO A 422 -28.64 -29.53 -15.48
CA PRO A 422 -29.44 -28.44 -16.01
C PRO A 422 -29.50 -27.31 -14.98
N PRO A 423 -29.50 -26.03 -15.40
CA PRO A 423 -29.70 -24.94 -14.48
C PRO A 423 -31.07 -25.14 -13.83
N GLY A 424 -31.11 -25.25 -12.50
CA GLY A 424 -32.37 -25.29 -11.76
C GLY A 424 -33.23 -24.07 -12.12
N GLU A 425 -34.54 -24.28 -12.23
CA GLU A 425 -35.48 -23.18 -12.38
C GLU A 425 -35.32 -22.25 -11.19
N ARG A 426 -34.93 -21.00 -11.46
CA ARG A 426 -34.94 -19.98 -10.41
C ARG A 426 -36.38 -19.52 -10.29
N ASP A 427 -36.92 -19.55 -9.08
CA ASP A 427 -38.17 -18.88 -8.79
C ASP A 427 -38.04 -17.41 -9.25
N THR A 428 -38.74 -17.07 -10.33
CA THR A 428 -38.73 -15.74 -10.94
C THR A 428 -39.76 -14.83 -10.28
N GLN A 429 -40.57 -15.37 -9.37
CA GLN A 429 -41.79 -14.75 -8.88
C GLN A 429 -41.52 -13.69 -7.79
N HIS A 430 -40.29 -13.58 -7.28
CA HIS A 430 -39.91 -12.67 -6.17
C HIS A 430 -38.57 -11.94 -6.41
N ARG A 431 -38.40 -11.25 -7.54
CA ARG A 431 -37.16 -10.50 -7.83
C ARG A 431 -37.18 -9.04 -7.40
N ASP A 432 -38.33 -8.39 -7.48
CA ASP A 432 -38.39 -6.96 -7.23
C ASP A 432 -38.52 -6.70 -5.73
N VAL A 433 -37.66 -5.83 -5.22
CA VAL A 433 -37.80 -5.31 -3.87
C VAL A 433 -39.12 -4.52 -3.84
N PRO A 434 -40.05 -4.81 -2.91
CA PRO A 434 -41.33 -4.10 -2.85
C PRO A 434 -41.11 -2.58 -2.85
N VAL A 435 -41.96 -1.85 -3.56
CA VAL A 435 -41.86 -0.38 -3.71
C VAL A 435 -41.76 0.31 -2.35
N GLU A 436 -42.45 -0.22 -1.34
CA GLU A 436 -42.49 0.32 0.01
C GLU A 436 -41.14 0.15 0.73
N VAL A 437 -40.48 -0.99 0.52
CA VAL A 437 -39.13 -1.26 1.03
C VAL A 437 -38.13 -0.37 0.31
N MET A 438 -38.23 -0.22 -1.02
CA MET A 438 -37.37 0.69 -1.78
C MET A 438 -37.54 2.14 -1.34
N ARG A 439 -38.78 2.61 -1.12
CA ARG A 439 -39.06 3.95 -0.59
C ARG A 439 -38.40 4.17 0.76
N HIS A 440 -38.48 3.17 1.66
CA HIS A 440 -37.84 3.24 2.97
C HIS A 440 -36.30 3.28 2.86
N ILE A 441 -35.70 2.46 1.98
CA ILE A 441 -34.25 2.47 1.72
C ILE A 441 -33.81 3.86 1.22
N CYS A 442 -34.50 4.41 0.21
CA CYS A 442 -34.17 5.71 -0.36
C CYS A 442 -34.29 6.85 0.67
N ALA A 443 -35.32 6.82 1.53
CA ALA A 443 -35.52 7.83 2.59
C ALA A 443 -34.39 7.85 3.64
N ARG A 444 -33.52 6.84 3.67
CA ARG A 444 -32.49 6.65 4.70
C ARG A 444 -31.06 6.63 4.17
N LEU A 445 -30.85 7.03 2.92
CA LEU A 445 -29.52 7.13 2.31
C LEU A 445 -28.58 8.07 3.11
N ASP A 446 -29.11 9.05 3.83
CA ASP A 446 -28.31 9.93 4.68
C ASP A 446 -27.77 9.22 5.94
N ASP A 447 -28.47 8.20 6.45
CA ASP A 447 -27.94 7.35 7.53
C ASP A 447 -26.77 6.49 7.04
N LEU A 448 -26.84 6.02 5.78
CA LEU A 448 -25.75 5.29 5.14
C LEU A 448 -24.50 6.17 5.03
N GLU A 449 -24.65 7.45 4.65
CA GLU A 449 -23.54 8.40 4.61
C GLU A 449 -22.97 8.68 6.00
N LYS A 450 -23.81 8.94 7.01
CA LYS A 450 -23.35 9.15 8.41
C LYS A 450 -22.55 7.98 8.95
N ALA A 451 -22.94 6.75 8.60
CA ALA A 451 -22.25 5.54 9.01
C ALA A 451 -21.00 5.22 8.17
N ASN A 452 -20.86 5.84 6.99
CA ASN A 452 -19.80 5.55 6.01
C ASN A 452 -19.24 6.83 5.38
N THR A 453 -19.10 6.84 4.04
CA THR A 453 -18.63 7.98 3.27
C THR A 453 -19.67 8.36 2.24
N ARG A 454 -19.64 9.62 1.81
CA ARG A 454 -20.48 10.12 0.71
C ARG A 454 -20.36 9.27 -0.55
N GLU A 455 -19.16 8.77 -0.87
CA GLU A 455 -18.94 7.91 -2.04
C GLU A 455 -19.75 6.61 -1.97
N ILE A 456 -19.90 6.02 -0.77
CA ILE A 456 -20.74 4.82 -0.58
C ILE A 456 -22.23 5.16 -0.78
N ARG A 457 -22.70 6.29 -0.23
CA ARG A 457 -24.09 6.77 -0.44
C ARG A 457 -24.38 6.96 -1.93
N VAL A 458 -23.55 7.73 -2.63
CA VAL A 458 -23.72 8.01 -4.06
C VAL A 458 -23.65 6.72 -4.88
N ALA A 459 -22.74 5.80 -4.56
CA ALA A 459 -22.69 4.50 -5.24
C ALA A 459 -24.00 3.73 -5.13
N VAL A 460 -24.58 3.64 -3.92
CA VAL A 460 -25.85 2.94 -3.68
C VAL A 460 -27.01 3.63 -4.39
N GLU A 461 -27.09 4.95 -4.31
CA GLU A 461 -28.11 5.75 -5.01
C GLU A 461 -28.07 5.53 -6.53
N LEU A 462 -26.87 5.58 -7.13
CA LEU A 462 -26.71 5.30 -8.56
C LEU A 462 -27.04 3.85 -8.92
N LEU A 463 -26.77 2.87 -8.03
CA LEU A 463 -27.16 1.48 -8.25
C LEU A 463 -28.68 1.32 -8.29
N ILE A 464 -29.39 2.01 -7.40
CA ILE A 464 -30.85 2.03 -7.34
C ILE A 464 -31.42 2.65 -8.61
N ASP A 465 -30.94 3.84 -9.00
CA ASP A 465 -31.50 4.61 -10.12
C ASP A 465 -31.24 3.99 -11.49
N THR A 466 -30.11 3.30 -11.66
CA THR A 466 -29.62 2.88 -12.99
C THR A 466 -29.67 1.36 -13.22
N GLY A 467 -29.78 0.58 -12.14
CA GLY A 467 -29.67 -0.88 -12.18
C GLY A 467 -28.37 -1.39 -12.82
N ARG A 468 -27.30 -0.58 -12.85
CA ARG A 468 -25.97 -0.99 -13.37
C ARG A 468 -25.25 -1.87 -12.36
N ARG A 469 -24.19 -2.54 -12.81
CA ARG A 469 -23.42 -3.37 -11.88
C ARG A 469 -22.56 -2.52 -10.94
N PRO A 470 -22.30 -2.98 -9.69
CA PRO A 470 -21.40 -2.32 -8.76
C PRO A 470 -20.04 -1.95 -9.35
N ASP A 471 -19.41 -2.83 -10.12
CA ASP A 471 -18.10 -2.58 -10.74
C ASP A 471 -18.15 -1.53 -11.85
N GLU A 472 -19.29 -1.39 -12.53
CA GLU A 472 -19.53 -0.36 -13.56
C GLU A 472 -19.71 1.01 -12.91
N ILE A 473 -20.51 1.10 -11.82
CA ILE A 473 -20.74 2.34 -11.06
C ILE A 473 -19.47 2.81 -10.35
N CYS A 474 -18.74 1.92 -9.67
CA CYS A 474 -17.55 2.30 -8.93
C CYS A 474 -16.44 2.86 -9.84
N GLN A 475 -16.41 2.47 -11.12
CA GLN A 475 -15.38 2.86 -12.08
C GLN A 475 -15.78 4.03 -13.00
N LEU A 476 -16.88 4.74 -12.69
CA LEU A 476 -17.27 5.92 -13.45
C LEU A 476 -16.19 7.01 -13.37
N GLY A 477 -15.75 7.50 -14.53
CA GLY A 477 -14.89 8.68 -14.63
C GLY A 477 -15.62 9.92 -14.12
N LEU A 478 -14.86 10.96 -13.75
CA LEU A 478 -15.44 12.24 -13.34
C LEU A 478 -16.25 12.88 -14.49
N ASP A 479 -15.95 12.54 -15.74
CA ASP A 479 -16.62 12.97 -16.98
C ASP A 479 -17.77 12.05 -17.42
N CYS A 480 -18.31 11.21 -16.52
CA CYS A 480 -19.35 10.23 -16.86
C CYS A 480 -20.75 10.81 -17.16
N LEU A 481 -20.96 12.12 -17.07
CA LEU A 481 -22.25 12.76 -17.33
C LEU A 481 -22.20 13.54 -18.65
N ASP A 482 -23.11 13.21 -19.56
CA ASP A 482 -23.28 13.86 -20.86
C ASP A 482 -24.75 14.25 -21.08
N ARG A 483 -25.07 14.92 -22.19
CA ARG A 483 -26.44 15.17 -22.64
C ARG A 483 -26.67 14.56 -24.02
N ASP A 484 -27.89 14.11 -24.28
CA ASP A 484 -28.30 13.64 -25.61
C ASP A 484 -28.67 14.80 -26.55
N GLU A 485 -29.07 14.47 -27.78
CA GLU A 485 -29.50 15.45 -28.80
C GLU A 485 -30.71 16.30 -28.36
N GLN A 486 -31.51 15.82 -27.41
CA GLN A 486 -32.65 16.54 -26.82
C GLN A 486 -32.27 17.29 -25.54
N GLY A 487 -30.98 17.30 -25.18
CA GLY A 487 -30.48 17.92 -23.96
C GLY A 487 -30.78 17.13 -22.68
N LYS A 488 -31.29 15.90 -22.74
CA LYS A 488 -31.58 15.08 -21.56
C LYS A 488 -30.30 14.42 -21.03
N PRO A 489 -30.17 14.22 -19.71
CA PRO A 489 -28.95 13.71 -19.12
C PRO A 489 -28.73 12.24 -19.44
N VAL A 490 -27.47 11.90 -19.72
CA VAL A 490 -27.02 10.57 -20.10
C VAL A 490 -25.81 10.19 -19.25
N LEU A 491 -25.88 9.03 -18.60
CA LEU A 491 -24.74 8.38 -17.97
C LEU A 491 -23.91 7.65 -19.03
N VAL A 492 -22.62 7.99 -19.11
CA VAL A 492 -21.62 7.31 -19.93
C VAL A 492 -20.83 6.35 -19.05
N TYR A 493 -20.87 5.06 -19.37
CA TYR A 493 -20.25 4.01 -18.57
C TYR A 493 -19.58 2.92 -19.42
N THR A 494 -18.71 2.13 -18.79
CA THR A 494 -18.10 0.96 -19.43
C THR A 494 -18.76 -0.31 -18.95
N ASN A 495 -19.23 -1.16 -19.87
CA ASN A 495 -19.68 -2.51 -19.56
C ASN A 495 -18.47 -3.45 -19.55
N PHE A 496 -17.87 -3.65 -18.37
CA PHE A 496 -16.66 -4.45 -18.21
C PHE A 496 -16.87 -5.93 -18.54
N LYS A 497 -18.05 -6.49 -18.25
CA LYS A 497 -18.35 -7.90 -18.54
C LYS A 497 -18.31 -8.23 -20.03
N ALA A 498 -18.78 -7.30 -20.87
CA ALA A 498 -18.80 -7.47 -22.32
C ALA A 498 -17.67 -6.70 -23.03
N ASN A 499 -16.78 -6.06 -22.27
CA ASN A 499 -15.73 -5.16 -22.75
C ASN A 499 -16.24 -4.11 -23.76
N ARG A 500 -17.36 -3.44 -23.43
CA ARG A 500 -17.95 -2.38 -24.28
C ARG A 500 -17.78 -1.03 -23.61
N LEU A 501 -16.93 -0.20 -24.18
CA LEU A 501 -16.63 1.15 -23.70
C LEU A 501 -17.73 2.15 -24.13
N GLY A 502 -17.87 3.25 -23.40
CA GLY A 502 -18.68 4.42 -23.83
C GLY A 502 -20.17 4.13 -24.01
N ARG A 503 -20.76 3.22 -23.22
CA ARG A 503 -22.19 2.95 -23.27
C ARG A 503 -22.95 4.14 -22.69
N ARG A 504 -24.02 4.54 -23.39
CA ARG A 504 -24.89 5.66 -23.02
C ARG A 504 -26.18 5.11 -22.41
N LEU A 505 -26.55 5.61 -21.24
CA LEU A 505 -27.78 5.28 -20.53
C LEU A 505 -28.52 6.58 -20.18
N PRO A 506 -29.72 6.84 -20.73
CA PRO A 506 -30.55 7.96 -20.28
C PRO A 506 -30.86 7.84 -18.78
N ILE A 507 -30.73 8.94 -18.05
CA ILE A 507 -31.02 9.02 -16.61
C ILE A 507 -32.00 10.16 -16.32
N THR A 508 -32.48 10.24 -15.08
CA THR A 508 -33.33 11.36 -14.64
C THR A 508 -32.49 12.60 -14.33
N GLU A 509 -33.10 13.78 -14.37
CA GLU A 509 -32.43 15.03 -13.91
C GLU A 509 -32.07 14.96 -12.42
N ALA A 510 -32.84 14.24 -11.59
CA ALA A 510 -32.51 14.03 -10.18
C ALA A 510 -31.20 13.23 -10.01
N THR A 511 -31.06 12.13 -10.75
CA THR A 511 -29.82 11.33 -10.78
C THR A 511 -28.63 12.14 -11.32
N ALA A 512 -28.86 12.97 -12.35
CA ALA A 512 -27.84 13.86 -12.89
C ALA A 512 -27.38 14.92 -11.86
N ALA A 513 -28.30 15.45 -11.05
CA ALA A 513 -27.96 16.38 -9.96
C ALA A 513 -27.10 15.71 -8.88
N VAL A 514 -27.36 14.45 -8.53
CA VAL A 514 -26.51 13.67 -7.60
C VAL A 514 -25.09 13.53 -8.16
N ILE A 515 -24.96 13.19 -9.45
CA ILE A 515 -23.65 13.08 -10.12
C ILE A 515 -22.95 14.43 -10.13
N THR A 516 -23.65 15.51 -10.47
CA THR A 516 -23.08 16.86 -10.55
C THR A 516 -22.55 17.32 -9.19
N ALA A 517 -23.34 17.17 -8.12
CA ALA A 517 -22.91 17.52 -6.75
C ALA A 517 -21.68 16.70 -6.31
N GLN A 518 -21.62 15.43 -6.70
CA GLN A 518 -20.45 14.60 -6.43
C GLN A 518 -19.24 15.01 -7.28
N GLN A 519 -19.44 15.38 -8.55
CA GLN A 519 -18.36 15.89 -9.41
C GLN A 519 -17.73 17.14 -8.80
N ASP A 520 -18.54 18.09 -8.33
CA ASP A 520 -18.05 19.33 -7.73
C ASP A 520 -17.23 19.06 -6.46
N ARG A 521 -17.75 18.23 -5.55
CA ARG A 521 -17.01 17.80 -4.36
C ARG A 521 -15.68 17.11 -4.69
N VAL A 522 -15.64 16.32 -5.76
CA VAL A 522 -14.40 15.65 -6.19
C VAL A 522 -13.43 16.64 -6.83
N ARG A 523 -13.91 17.62 -7.60
CA ARG A 523 -13.09 18.73 -8.13
C ARG A 523 -12.49 19.57 -7.01
N ASP A 524 -13.28 19.91 -6.00
CA ASP A 524 -12.80 20.66 -4.82
C ASP A 524 -11.72 19.89 -4.07
N ARG A 525 -11.86 18.55 -3.99
CA ARG A 525 -10.89 17.68 -3.33
C ARG A 525 -9.61 17.47 -4.15
N PHE A 526 -9.69 17.49 -5.48
CA PHE A 526 -8.57 17.25 -6.39
C PHE A 526 -8.47 18.35 -7.46
N PRO A 527 -8.25 19.63 -7.07
CA PRO A 527 -8.38 20.78 -7.96
C PRO A 527 -7.33 20.81 -9.08
N ASN A 528 -6.19 20.14 -8.86
CA ASN A 528 -5.05 20.15 -9.79
C ASN A 528 -5.01 18.90 -10.70
N GLU A 529 -5.98 17.99 -10.59
CA GLU A 529 -5.99 16.75 -11.35
C GLU A 529 -6.83 16.88 -12.63
N PRO A 530 -6.36 16.40 -13.79
CA PRO A 530 -7.15 16.42 -15.02
C PRO A 530 -8.44 15.60 -14.87
N ALA A 531 -9.59 16.17 -15.20
CA ALA A 531 -10.89 15.53 -15.00
C ALA A 531 -10.98 14.12 -15.60
N GLY A 532 -10.45 13.90 -16.80
CA GLY A 532 -10.45 12.58 -17.47
C GLY A 532 -9.59 11.50 -16.80
N LYS A 533 -8.82 11.83 -15.75
CA LYS A 533 -8.05 10.86 -14.93
C LYS A 533 -8.68 10.61 -13.56
N VAL A 534 -9.56 11.50 -13.12
CA VAL A 534 -10.22 11.42 -11.81
C VAL A 534 -11.47 10.55 -11.91
N ILE A 535 -11.75 9.78 -10.86
CA ILE A 535 -12.94 8.92 -10.77
C ILE A 535 -14.01 9.63 -9.95
N LEU A 536 -15.29 9.44 -10.30
CA LEU A 536 -16.44 10.02 -9.60
C LEU A 536 -16.52 9.60 -8.13
N LEU A 537 -16.15 8.35 -7.83
CA LEU A 537 -16.21 7.73 -6.50
C LEU A 537 -14.80 7.33 -6.02
N PRO A 538 -13.94 8.31 -5.66
CA PRO A 538 -12.56 8.06 -5.30
C PRO A 538 -12.45 7.33 -3.95
N ALA A 539 -11.58 6.32 -3.86
CA ALA A 539 -11.29 5.63 -2.61
C ALA A 539 -10.80 6.62 -1.53
N PRO A 540 -11.22 6.48 -0.27
CA PRO A 540 -10.84 7.41 0.80
C PRO A 540 -9.37 7.27 1.22
N THR A 541 -8.75 6.12 0.94
CA THR A 541 -7.37 5.82 1.32
C THR A 541 -6.54 5.43 0.11
N ARG A 542 -5.22 5.68 0.20
CA ARG A 542 -4.24 5.36 -0.85
C ARG A 542 -4.59 5.92 -2.22
N ASN A 543 -5.18 7.12 -2.25
CA ASN A 543 -5.68 7.75 -3.45
C ASN A 543 -5.39 9.26 -3.45
N PRO A 544 -4.11 9.65 -3.45
CA PRO A 544 -3.73 11.07 -3.37
C PRO A 544 -4.17 11.89 -4.59
N HIS A 545 -4.42 11.24 -5.73
CA HIS A 545 -4.76 11.89 -7.01
C HIS A 545 -6.22 11.64 -7.45
N GLY A 546 -7.02 10.92 -6.67
CA GLY A 546 -8.42 10.64 -7.03
C GLY A 546 -8.62 9.59 -8.14
N HIS A 547 -7.56 8.98 -8.68
CA HIS A 547 -7.64 8.03 -9.81
C HIS A 547 -8.11 6.62 -9.41
N ARG A 548 -8.09 6.29 -8.10
CA ARG A 548 -8.48 4.95 -7.62
C ARG A 548 -9.95 4.94 -7.18
N PRO A 549 -10.81 4.06 -7.75
CA PRO A 549 -12.19 3.92 -7.30
C PRO A 549 -12.30 3.25 -5.92
N ILE A 550 -13.39 3.49 -5.21
CA ILE A 550 -13.87 2.56 -4.17
C ILE A 550 -14.10 1.16 -4.79
N SER A 551 -13.99 0.09 -4.01
CA SER A 551 -14.28 -1.26 -4.52
C SER A 551 -15.75 -1.61 -4.40
N ASP A 552 -16.26 -2.36 -5.36
CA ASP A 552 -17.59 -2.98 -5.35
C ASP A 552 -17.79 -3.91 -4.15
N ASP A 553 -16.74 -4.62 -3.74
CA ASP A 553 -16.74 -5.39 -2.48
C ASP A 553 -17.01 -4.50 -1.26
N SER A 554 -16.40 -3.31 -1.22
CA SER A 554 -16.59 -2.36 -0.12
C SER A 554 -18.02 -1.81 -0.13
N VAL A 555 -18.55 -1.45 -1.30
CA VAL A 555 -19.95 -1.00 -1.44
C VAL A 555 -20.90 -2.10 -0.96
N SER A 556 -20.71 -3.33 -1.43
CA SER A 556 -21.55 -4.47 -1.09
C SER A 556 -21.53 -4.79 0.41
N TRP A 557 -20.33 -4.79 1.01
CA TRP A 557 -20.17 -5.06 2.43
C TRP A 557 -20.79 -3.97 3.30
N GLN A 558 -20.53 -2.69 2.99
CA GLN A 558 -21.07 -1.57 3.76
C GLN A 558 -22.59 -1.45 3.62
N HIS A 559 -23.11 -1.64 2.41
CA HIS A 559 -24.55 -1.67 2.17
C HIS A 559 -25.21 -2.79 2.98
N ARG A 560 -24.67 -4.03 2.93
CA ARG A 560 -25.20 -5.14 3.73
C ARG A 560 -25.15 -4.86 5.23
N LYS A 561 -24.03 -4.34 5.72
CA LYS A 561 -23.85 -4.00 7.13
C LYS A 561 -24.85 -2.91 7.56
N TRP A 562 -25.10 -1.93 6.71
CA TRP A 562 -26.10 -0.90 6.95
C TRP A 562 -27.51 -1.49 7.03
N ILE A 563 -27.92 -2.30 6.04
CA ILE A 563 -29.24 -2.94 6.05
C ILE A 563 -29.46 -3.84 7.27
N LEU A 564 -28.43 -4.58 7.71
CA LEU A 564 -28.50 -5.49 8.87
C LEU A 564 -28.27 -4.81 10.22
N SER A 565 -27.96 -3.50 10.27
CA SER A 565 -27.76 -2.81 11.55
C SER A 565 -29.10 -2.65 12.28
N PRO A 566 -29.12 -2.70 13.62
CA PRO A 566 -30.35 -2.58 14.42
C PRO A 566 -31.05 -1.21 14.30
N THR A 567 -30.39 -0.24 13.67
CA THR A 567 -30.99 1.05 13.29
C THR A 567 -31.67 1.00 11.93
N SER A 568 -31.44 -0.02 11.09
CA SER A 568 -32.09 -0.28 9.79
C SER A 568 -33.17 -1.35 9.94
N PRO A 569 -34.21 -1.38 9.08
CA PRO A 569 -35.44 -2.11 9.37
C PRO A 569 -35.20 -3.62 9.48
N SER A 570 -35.73 -4.23 10.53
CA SER A 570 -36.14 -5.63 10.43
C SER A 570 -37.22 -5.75 9.35
N PRO A 571 -37.23 -6.84 8.56
CA PRO A 571 -38.22 -7.06 7.51
C PRO A 571 -39.66 -7.04 8.03
#